data_AF-A0A484MA67-F1
#
_entry.id   AF-A0A484MA67-F1
#
_cell.length_a   1.000
_cell.length_b   1.000
_cell.length_c   1.000
_cell.angle_alpha   90.00
_cell.angle_beta   90.00
_cell.angle_gamma   90.00
#
_symmetry.space_group_name_H-M   'P 1'
#
loop_
_entity.id
_entity.type
_entity.pdbx_description
1 polymer ?
#
loop_
_entity_poly.entity_id
_entity_poly.type
_entity_poly.pdbx_seq_one_letter_code
_entity_poly.pdbx_strand_id
1 'polypeptide(L)'
;MKLENQVSSFVDNPSLSWDAAMKKMYELLEKVEQCVYELLHARDMTISRYRDFGIPTDWLLDSGVLGKIKLSSVQLARAYMKRVALTLDALSGRDKEPPREFLILQGVRFAFRVHQFAGGFDAESMRAFEELRSCVHTQTRDV
;
A
#
# COMPACT_ATOMS: atom_id res chain seq x y z
N MET A 1 -8.16 -0.20 16.42
CA MET A 1 -6.82 0.17 16.93
C MET A 1 -5.74 -0.89 16.74
N LYS A 2 -5.98 -2.20 16.94
CA LYS A 2 -4.94 -3.22 16.70
C LYS A 2 -4.39 -3.20 15.26
N LEU A 3 -5.25 -3.02 14.25
CA LEU A 3 -4.85 -3.01 12.85
C LEU A 3 -4.16 -1.70 12.44
N GLU A 4 -4.66 -0.54 12.86
CA GLU A 4 -3.97 0.75 12.68
C GLU A 4 -2.53 0.67 13.17
N ASN A 5 -2.32 0.16 14.39
CA ASN A 5 -0.99 -0.03 14.96
C ASN A 5 -0.14 -1.01 14.14
N GLN A 6 -0.72 -2.07 13.58
CA GLN A 6 0.01 -3.02 12.74
C GLN A 6 0.54 -2.38 11.46
N VAL A 7 -0.22 -1.47 10.83
CA VAL A 7 0.22 -0.77 9.62
C VAL A 7 1.22 0.32 9.97
N SER A 8 0.93 1.12 10.99
CA SER A 8 1.79 2.25 11.36
C SER A 8 3.14 1.82 11.92
N SER A 9 3.22 0.64 12.56
CA SER A 9 4.48 0.06 13.05
C SER A 9 5.10 -0.96 12.08
N PHE A 10 4.57 -1.07 10.86
CA PHE A 10 5.09 -2.02 9.90
C PHE A 10 6.53 -1.66 9.52
N VAL A 11 7.44 -2.61 9.71
CA VAL A 11 8.82 -2.53 9.24
C VAL A 11 9.10 -3.79 8.43
N ASP A 12 9.61 -3.60 7.21
CA ASP A 12 10.01 -4.73 6.36
C ASP A 12 11.16 -5.50 7.03
N ASN A 13 11.08 -6.83 7.01
CA ASN A 13 12.11 -7.67 7.60
C ASN A 13 13.09 -8.15 6.52
N PRO A 14 14.37 -7.72 6.54
CA PRO A 14 15.38 -8.15 5.58
C PRO A 14 15.55 -9.67 5.50
N SER A 15 15.37 -10.40 6.61
CA SER A 15 15.64 -11.84 6.67
C SER A 15 14.58 -12.74 6.02
N LEU A 16 13.41 -12.20 5.66
CA LEU A 16 12.37 -12.96 4.95
C LEU A 16 12.74 -13.11 3.47
N SER A 17 12.25 -14.19 2.82
CA SER A 17 12.30 -14.24 1.36
C SER A 17 11.45 -13.11 0.76
N TRP A 18 11.75 -12.70 -0.47
CA TRP A 18 11.00 -11.63 -1.14
C TRP A 18 9.51 -11.97 -1.24
N ASP A 19 9.17 -13.22 -1.59
CA ASP A 19 7.79 -13.69 -1.70
C ASP A 19 7.05 -13.65 -0.35
N ALA A 20 7.70 -14.12 0.72
CA ALA A 20 7.11 -14.07 2.06
C ALA A 20 6.89 -12.63 2.55
N ALA A 21 7.84 -11.73 2.29
CA ALA A 21 7.72 -10.31 2.64
C ALA A 21 6.57 -9.64 1.87
N MET A 22 6.51 -9.85 0.55
CA MET A 22 5.46 -9.29 -0.32
C MET A 22 4.08 -9.81 0.06
N LYS A 23 3.94 -11.12 0.28
CA LYS A 23 2.68 -11.73 0.72
C LYS A 23 2.19 -11.13 2.03
N LYS A 24 3.08 -10.94 3.01
CA LYS A 24 2.74 -10.32 4.30
C LYS A 24 2.24 -8.88 4.14
N MET A 25 2.84 -8.08 3.25
CA MET A 25 2.38 -6.72 2.96
C MET A 25 1.02 -6.71 2.26
N TYR A 26 0.78 -7.64 1.33
CA TYR A 26 -0.52 -7.83 0.67
C TYR A 26 -1.64 -8.17 1.66
N GLU A 27 -1.42 -9.18 2.50
CA GLU A 27 -2.41 -9.59 3.51
C GLU A 27 -2.71 -8.46 4.50
N LEU A 28 -1.71 -7.64 4.83
CA LEU A 28 -1.91 -6.47 5.68
C LEU A 28 -2.76 -5.41 4.99
N LEU A 29 -2.49 -5.10 3.71
CA LEU A 29 -3.28 -4.14 2.94
C LEU A 29 -4.74 -4.60 2.80
N GLU A 30 -4.99 -5.87 2.50
CA GLU A 30 -6.36 -6.41 2.37
C GLU A 30 -7.17 -6.26 3.66
N LYS A 31 -6.55 -6.58 4.81
CA LYS A 31 -7.20 -6.39 6.11
C LYS A 31 -7.54 -4.92 6.37
N VAL A 32 -6.66 -4.01 5.97
CA VAL A 32 -6.84 -2.57 6.14
C VAL A 32 -7.98 -2.05 5.29
N GLU A 33 -7.99 -2.41 4.01
CA GLU A 33 -9.05 -2.03 3.08
C GLU A 33 -10.42 -2.53 3.55
N GLN A 34 -10.49 -3.81 3.98
CA GLN A 34 -11.72 -4.39 4.52
C GLN A 34 -12.20 -3.68 5.78
N CYS A 35 -11.31 -3.42 6.74
CA CYS A 35 -11.64 -2.74 7.98
C CYS A 35 -12.12 -1.29 7.73
N VAL A 36 -11.48 -0.58 6.81
CA VAL A 36 -11.89 0.77 6.42
C VAL A 36 -13.24 0.77 5.71
N TYR A 37 -13.48 -0.19 4.82
CA TYR A 37 -14.77 -0.34 4.15
C TYR A 37 -15.90 -0.56 5.17
N GLU A 38 -15.74 -1.50 6.10
CA GLU A 38 -16.73 -1.77 7.15
C GLU A 38 -17.02 -0.54 8.02
N LEU A 39 -15.96 0.19 8.40
CA LEU A 39 -16.09 1.41 9.20
C LEU A 39 -16.86 2.50 8.46
N LEU A 40 -16.53 2.74 7.18
CA LEU A 40 -17.22 3.73 6.36
C LEU A 40 -18.68 3.34 6.13
N HIS A 41 -18.94 2.07 5.86
CA HIS A 41 -20.29 1.56 5.67
C HIS A 41 -21.16 1.74 6.93
N ALA A 42 -20.62 1.37 8.10
CA ALA A 42 -21.31 1.55 9.38
C ALA A 42 -21.57 3.03 9.68
N ARG A 43 -20.60 3.91 9.40
CA ARG A 43 -20.76 5.36 9.54
C ARG A 43 -21.90 5.87 8.66
N ASP A 44 -21.93 5.50 7.39
CA ASP A 44 -22.93 5.99 6.44
C ASP A 44 -24.35 5.53 6.82
N MET A 45 -24.48 4.28 7.30
CA MET A 45 -25.75 3.78 7.88
C MET A 45 -26.21 4.59 9.09
N THR A 46 -25.30 4.89 10.03
CA THR A 46 -25.60 5.71 11.21
C THR A 46 -25.99 7.13 10.84
N ILE A 47 -25.25 7.74 9.91
CA ILE A 47 -25.54 9.08 9.39
C ILE A 47 -26.96 9.13 8.78
N SER A 48 -27.34 8.12 8.00
CA SER A 48 -28.70 8.03 7.42
C SER A 48 -29.76 8.07 8.51
N ARG A 49 -29.64 7.21 9.53
CA ARG A 49 -30.61 7.15 10.64
C ARG A 49 -30.64 8.45 11.43
N TYR A 50 -29.50 9.06 11.70
CA TYR A 50 -29.42 10.29 12.48
C TYR A 50 -30.08 11.46 11.77
N ARG A 51 -29.95 11.53 10.44
CA ARG A 51 -30.65 12.52 9.63
C ARG A 51 -32.18 12.37 9.72
N ASP A 52 -32.70 11.15 9.80
CA ASP A 52 -34.15 10.91 9.99
C ASP A 52 -34.68 11.51 11.30
N PHE A 53 -33.83 11.62 12.32
CA PHE A 53 -34.17 12.24 13.61
C PHE A 53 -33.75 13.71 13.74
N GLY A 54 -33.27 14.34 12.65
CA GLY A 54 -32.79 15.72 12.68
C GLY A 54 -31.52 15.93 13.51
N ILE A 55 -30.76 14.87 13.78
CA ILE A 55 -29.50 14.93 14.54
C ILE A 55 -28.37 15.39 13.59
N PRO A 56 -27.58 16.43 13.94
CA PRO A 56 -26.43 16.84 13.15
C PRO A 56 -25.42 15.70 13.00
N THR A 57 -24.82 15.55 11.81
CA THR A 57 -23.90 14.43 11.49
C THR A 57 -22.51 14.86 11.05
N ASP A 58 -22.23 16.16 10.95
CA ASP A 58 -20.94 16.67 10.46
C ASP A 58 -19.74 16.17 11.30
N TRP A 59 -19.95 15.99 12.61
CA TRP A 59 -18.94 15.44 13.52
C TRP A 59 -18.57 13.98 13.24
N LEU A 60 -19.44 13.20 12.57
CA LEU A 60 -19.15 11.82 12.14
C LEU A 60 -18.28 11.78 10.88
N LEU A 61 -18.15 12.89 10.15
CA LEU A 61 -17.34 12.97 8.94
C LEU A 61 -15.86 13.19 9.23
N ASP A 62 -15.47 13.40 10.50
CA ASP A 62 -14.06 13.54 10.88
C ASP A 62 -13.27 12.30 10.45
N SER A 63 -12.19 12.57 9.72
CA SER A 63 -11.32 11.56 9.12
C SER A 63 -10.13 11.18 10.00
N GLY A 64 -9.98 11.74 11.20
CA GLY A 64 -8.77 11.61 12.04
C GLY A 64 -8.06 10.24 12.00
N VAL A 65 -8.72 9.17 12.43
CA VAL A 65 -8.14 7.81 12.42
C VAL A 65 -8.02 7.25 11.00
N LEU A 66 -9.00 7.52 10.13
CA LEU A 66 -9.00 7.04 8.75
C LEU A 66 -7.83 7.61 7.94
N GLY A 67 -7.52 8.89 8.13
CA GLY A 67 -6.40 9.58 7.50
C GLY A 67 -5.07 8.98 7.93
N LYS A 68 -4.90 8.67 9.23
CA LYS A 68 -3.70 7.97 9.74
C LYS A 68 -3.54 6.58 9.13
N ILE A 69 -4.63 5.83 9.00
CA ILE A 69 -4.62 4.51 8.36
C ILE A 69 -4.19 4.64 6.90
N LYS A 70 -4.80 5.55 6.14
CA LYS A 70 -4.45 5.79 4.73
C LYS A 70 -2.98 6.20 4.56
N LEU A 71 -2.49 7.10 5.40
CA LEU A 71 -1.08 7.52 5.38
C LEU A 71 -0.14 6.35 5.69
N SER A 72 -0.48 5.51 6.67
CA SER A 72 0.31 4.31 7.00
C SER A 72 0.30 3.30 5.85
N SER A 73 -0.81 3.16 5.12
CA SER A 73 -0.85 2.34 3.89
C SER A 73 0.09 2.88 2.80
N VAL A 74 0.23 4.19 2.66
CA VAL A 74 1.20 4.81 1.72
C VAL A 74 2.65 4.47 2.11
N GLN A 75 2.95 4.40 3.41
CA GLN A 75 4.26 3.94 3.91
C GLN A 75 4.48 2.45 3.63
N LEU A 76 3.42 1.63 3.76
CA LEU A 76 3.47 0.21 3.38
C LEU A 76 3.78 0.03 1.89
N ALA A 77 3.17 0.84 1.01
CA ALA A 77 3.51 0.85 -0.42
C ALA A 77 4.98 1.22 -0.67
N ARG A 78 5.51 2.21 0.07
CA ARG A 78 6.93 2.56 -0.03
C ARG A 78 7.83 1.39 0.33
N ALA A 79 7.54 0.70 1.43
CA ALA A 79 8.30 -0.48 1.86
C ALA A 79 8.24 -1.59 0.81
N TYR A 80 7.05 -1.83 0.23
CA TYR A 80 6.87 -2.80 -0.84
C TYR A 80 7.72 -2.47 -2.07
N MET A 81 7.64 -1.25 -2.57
CA MET A 81 8.39 -0.83 -3.77
C MET A 81 9.91 -0.92 -3.55
N LYS A 82 10.39 -0.51 -2.37
CA LYS A 82 11.80 -0.67 -1.99
C LYS A 82 12.22 -2.15 -1.97
N ARG A 83 11.37 -3.04 -1.45
CA ARG A 83 11.64 -4.48 -1.43
C ARG A 83 11.69 -5.08 -2.85
N VAL A 84 10.81 -4.62 -3.75
CA VAL A 84 10.86 -4.99 -5.18
C VAL A 84 12.18 -4.54 -5.80
N ALA A 85 12.57 -3.27 -5.64
CA ALA A 85 13.82 -2.74 -6.19
C ALA A 85 15.05 -3.54 -5.71
N LEU A 86 15.16 -3.81 -4.40
CA LEU A 86 16.24 -4.63 -3.84
C LEU A 86 16.28 -6.05 -4.43
N THR A 87 15.11 -6.65 -4.67
CA THR A 87 15.01 -7.97 -5.28
C THR A 87 15.45 -7.95 -6.74
N LEU A 88 15.08 -6.90 -7.49
CA LEU A 88 15.49 -6.69 -8.88
C LEU A 88 17.00 -6.50 -9.02
N ASP A 89 17.62 -5.76 -8.11
CA ASP A 89 19.07 -5.55 -8.08
C ASP A 89 19.81 -6.86 -7.80
N ALA A 90 19.34 -7.66 -6.83
CA ALA A 90 19.91 -8.97 -6.51
C ALA A 90 19.79 -9.99 -7.66
N LEU A 91 18.78 -9.83 -8.54
CA LEU A 91 18.52 -10.73 -9.66
C LEU A 91 19.27 -10.38 -10.94
N SER A 92 19.95 -9.23 -11.02
CA SER A 92 20.64 -8.75 -12.23
C SER A 92 21.86 -9.61 -12.67
N GLY A 93 22.03 -10.82 -12.13
CA GLY A 93 23.09 -11.77 -12.50
C GLY A 93 22.69 -13.26 -12.50
N ARG A 94 21.38 -13.60 -12.49
CA ARG A 94 20.92 -15.00 -12.40
C ARG A 94 19.81 -15.34 -13.40
N ASP A 95 20.06 -16.34 -14.25
CA ASP A 95 19.14 -16.84 -15.30
C ASP A 95 17.92 -17.64 -14.80
N LYS A 96 17.78 -17.84 -13.49
CA LYS A 96 16.77 -18.76 -12.92
C LYS A 96 16.05 -18.12 -11.73
N GLU A 97 15.14 -17.18 -12.00
CA GLU A 97 14.10 -16.71 -11.07
C GLU A 97 13.06 -15.85 -11.86
N PRO A 98 11.86 -15.51 -11.31
CA PRO A 98 10.71 -15.08 -12.11
C PRO A 98 11.05 -13.92 -13.05
N PRO A 99 10.41 -13.85 -14.23
CA PRO A 99 10.75 -12.84 -15.21
C PRO A 99 10.66 -11.47 -14.53
N ARG A 100 11.76 -10.71 -14.58
CA ARG A 100 11.92 -9.39 -13.96
C ARG A 100 10.69 -8.49 -14.09
N GLU A 101 10.04 -8.59 -15.24
CA GLU A 101 8.76 -7.95 -15.59
C GLU A 101 7.62 -8.27 -14.61
N PHE A 102 7.53 -9.53 -14.13
CA PHE A 102 6.55 -9.95 -13.14
C PHE A 102 6.73 -9.20 -11.81
N LEU A 103 7.96 -9.10 -11.30
CA LEU A 103 8.24 -8.38 -10.05
C LEU A 103 7.90 -6.89 -10.17
N ILE A 104 8.25 -6.28 -11.30
CA ILE A 104 7.88 -4.89 -11.61
C ILE A 104 6.35 -4.75 -11.64
N LEU A 105 5.66 -5.64 -12.35
CA LEU A 105 4.19 -5.61 -12.45
C LEU A 105 3.52 -5.76 -11.08
N GLN A 106 4.04 -6.62 -10.20
CA GLN A 106 3.56 -6.75 -8.82
C GLN A 106 3.77 -5.43 -8.04
N GLY A 107 4.96 -4.83 -8.14
CA GLY A 107 5.26 -3.52 -7.56
C GLY A 107 4.29 -2.42 -8.01
N VAL A 108 4.07 -2.32 -9.31
CA VAL A 108 3.16 -1.31 -9.89
C VAL A 108 1.72 -1.56 -9.46
N ARG A 109 1.25 -2.82 -9.47
CA ARG A 109 -0.12 -3.17 -9.04
C ARG A 109 -0.35 -2.86 -7.57
N PHE A 110 0.61 -3.18 -6.70
CA PHE A 110 0.54 -2.88 -5.29
C PHE A 110 0.48 -1.37 -5.05
N ALA A 111 1.41 -0.63 -5.67
CA ALA A 111 1.47 0.83 -5.56
C ALA A 111 0.16 1.48 -6.04
N PHE A 112 -0.36 1.07 -7.21
CA PHE A 112 -1.61 1.61 -7.74
C PHE A 112 -2.80 1.32 -6.83
N ARG A 113 -2.91 0.11 -6.28
CA ARG A 113 -3.97 -0.25 -5.32
C ARG A 113 -3.96 0.67 -4.11
N VAL A 114 -2.79 0.88 -3.50
CA VAL A 114 -2.65 1.79 -2.35
C VAL A 114 -2.93 3.25 -2.75
N HIS A 115 -2.49 3.69 -3.92
CA HIS A 115 -2.77 5.04 -4.41
C HIS A 115 -4.28 5.30 -4.54
N GLN A 116 -5.04 4.36 -5.12
CA GLN A 116 -6.50 4.45 -5.22
C GLN A 116 -7.18 4.47 -3.84
N PHE A 117 -6.70 3.64 -2.92
CA PHE A 117 -7.22 3.57 -1.55
C PHE A 117 -6.96 4.85 -0.73
N ALA A 118 -5.71 5.32 -0.74
CA ALA A 118 -5.27 6.45 0.07
C ALA A 118 -5.62 7.81 -0.56
N GLY A 119 -5.84 7.87 -1.87
CA GLY A 119 -6.12 9.09 -2.63
C GLY A 119 -4.85 9.84 -3.06
N GLY A 120 -3.71 9.16 -3.15
CA GLY A 120 -2.44 9.74 -3.54
C GLY A 120 -1.23 9.21 -2.77
N PHE A 121 -0.05 9.66 -3.15
CA PHE A 121 1.22 9.40 -2.48
C PHE A 121 1.85 10.70 -1.98
N ASP A 122 2.64 10.59 -0.92
CA ASP A 122 3.55 11.64 -0.51
C ASP A 122 4.82 11.66 -1.37
N ALA A 123 5.64 12.70 -1.21
CA ALA A 123 6.84 12.90 -2.02
C ALA A 123 7.83 11.71 -1.94
N GLU A 124 7.95 11.08 -0.77
CA GLU A 124 8.86 9.94 -0.60
C GLU A 124 8.34 8.66 -1.27
N SER A 125 7.03 8.40 -1.18
CA SER A 125 6.43 7.25 -1.88
C SER A 125 6.39 7.45 -3.38
N MET A 126 6.23 8.68 -3.86
CA MET A 126 6.38 9.01 -5.28
C MET A 126 7.80 8.74 -5.78
N ARG A 127 8.83 9.11 -5.01
CA ARG A 127 10.23 8.81 -5.37
C ARG A 127 10.48 7.30 -5.48
N ALA A 128 9.99 6.51 -4.52
CA ALA A 128 10.12 5.05 -4.57
C ALA A 128 9.40 4.43 -5.79
N PHE A 129 8.28 5.03 -6.22
CA PHE A 129 7.58 4.62 -7.44
C PHE A 129 8.38 4.96 -8.71
N GLU A 130 9.02 6.14 -8.76
CA GLU A 130 9.90 6.54 -9.85
C GLU A 130 11.15 5.66 -9.96
N GLU A 131 11.73 5.25 -8.84
CA GLU A 131 12.83 4.28 -8.78
C GLU A 131 12.41 2.94 -9.38
N LEU A 132 11.25 2.41 -8.96
CA LEU A 132 10.68 1.18 -9.53
C LEU A 132 10.45 1.29 -11.05
N ARG A 133 9.96 2.45 -11.51
CA ARG A 133 9.79 2.73 -12.95
C ARG A 133 11.14 2.80 -13.69
N SER A 134 12.18 3.33 -13.05
CA SER A 134 13.52 3.44 -13.64
C SER A 134 14.14 2.07 -13.88
N CYS A 135 13.85 1.08 -13.02
CA CYS A 135 14.22 -0.31 -13.26
C CYS A 135 13.66 -0.83 -14.59
N VAL A 136 12.50 -0.38 -15.07
CA VAL A 136 11.96 -0.80 -16.39
C VAL A 136 12.87 -0.33 -17.54
N HIS A 137 13.42 0.88 -17.44
CA HIS A 137 14.11 1.54 -18.54
C HIS A 137 15.59 1.16 -18.69
N THR A 138 16.20 0.59 -17.65
CA THR A 138 17.58 0.09 -17.73
C THR A 138 17.74 -1.09 -18.68
N GLN A 139 16.67 -1.77 -19.11
CA GLN A 139 16.71 -2.80 -20.15
C GLN A 139 16.82 -2.26 -21.58
N THR A 140 16.42 -1.02 -21.86
CA THR A 140 16.32 -0.54 -23.25
C THR A 140 17.66 -0.03 -23.80
N ARG A 141 18.71 0.01 -22.98
CA ARG A 141 20.05 0.51 -23.37
C ARG A 141 21.08 -0.59 -23.63
N ASP A 142 20.79 -1.83 -23.27
CA ASP A 142 21.71 -2.97 -23.40
C ASP A 142 21.30 -3.95 -24.52
N VAL A 143 20.52 -3.50 -25.51
CA VAL A 143 20.18 -4.23 -26.74
C VAL A 143 20.65 -3.47 -27.96
#